data_AF-A0A6M1XHU5-F1
#
_entry.id   AF-A0A6M1XHU5-F1
#
_cell.length_a   1.000
_cell.length_b   1.000
_cell.length_c   1.000
_cell.angle_alpha   90.00
_cell.angle_beta   90.00
_cell.angle_gamma   90.00
#
_symmetry.space_group_name_H-M   'P 1'
#
loop_
_entity.id
_entity.type
_entity.pdbx_description
1 polymer ?
#
loop_
_entity_poly.entity_id
_entity_poly.type
_entity_poly.pdbx_seq_one_letter_code
_entity_poly.pdbx_strand_id
1 'polypeptide(L)' 'MNLEINGKTIEEKFTIGAIRELDKRYQIENGAAKFGMGISSAMIYLRQYNPVILVDIMEALQSGQL' A
#
# COMPACT_ATOMS: atom_id res chain seq x y z
N MET A 1 10.92 -8.43 -4.79
CA MET A 1 12.02 -7.45 -4.84
C MET A 1 12.83 -7.62 -3.57
N ASN A 2 14.15 -7.45 -3.60
CA ASN A 2 14.96 -7.52 -2.38
C ASN A 2 15.41 -6.10 -2.00
N LEU A 3 15.08 -5.69 -0.78
CA LEU A 3 15.55 -4.42 -0.21
C LEU A 3 16.67 -4.73 0.78
N GLU A 4 17.82 -4.08 0.60
CA GLU A 4 18.89 -4.12 1.59
C GLU A 4 18.80 -2.90 2.49
N ILE A 5 18.53 -3.12 3.78
CA ILE A 5 18.44 -2.06 4.79
C ILE A 5 19.34 -2.45 5.95
N ASN A 6 20.36 -1.62 6.23
CA ASN A 6 21.30 -1.83 7.33
C ASN A 6 21.93 -3.24 7.35
N GLY A 7 22.38 -3.71 6.17
CA GLY A 7 22.97 -5.04 5.99
C GLY A 7 22.00 -6.22 6.15
N LYS A 8 20.69 -5.95 6.27
CA LYS A 8 19.65 -6.98 6.26
C LYS A 8 18.93 -6.97 4.91
N THR A 9 18.83 -8.14 4.31
CA THR A 9 18.02 -8.33 3.09
C THR A 9 16.59 -8.67 3.49
N ILE A 10 15.65 -7.85 3.06
CA ILE A 10 14.21 -8.06 3.22
C ILE A 10 13.65 -8.44 1.84
N GLU A 11 13.02 -9.61 1.76
CA GLU A 11 12.28 -10.02 0.57
C GLU A 11 10.90 -9.35 0.60
N GLU A 12 10.70 -8.38 -0.30
CA GLU A 12 9.42 -7.71 -0.49
C GLU A 12 8.62 -8.36 -1.62
N LYS A 13 7.45 -8.89 -1.28
CA LYS A 13 6.51 -9.49 -2.23
C LYS A 13 5.38 -8.51 -2.54
N PHE A 14 5.50 -7.82 -3.67
CA PHE A 14 4.43 -6.98 -4.19
C PHE A 14 3.37 -7.87 -4.85
N THR A 15 2.30 -8.16 -4.10
CA THR A 15 1.19 -9.02 -4.56
C THR A 15 -0.03 -8.19 -4.94
N ILE A 16 -0.95 -8.80 -5.69
CA ILE A 16 -2.30 -8.24 -5.91
C ILE A 16 -3.04 -8.08 -4.56
N GLY A 17 -2.76 -8.96 -3.58
CA GLY A 17 -3.26 -8.83 -2.21
C GLY A 17 -2.88 -7.50 -1.57
N ALA A 18 -1.61 -7.11 -1.68
CA ALA A 18 -1.13 -5.82 -1.15
C ALA A 18 -1.82 -4.62 -1.83
N ILE A 19 -2.06 -4.70 -3.14
CA ILE A 19 -2.80 -3.65 -3.87
C ILE A 19 -4.25 -3.56 -3.36
N ARG A 20 -4.91 -4.69 -3.14
CA ARG A 20 -6.29 -4.71 -2.61
C ARG A 20 -6.38 -4.18 -1.18
N GLU A 21 -5.42 -4.53 -0.34
CA GLU A 21 -5.36 -4.03 1.04
C GLU A 21 -5.16 -2.52 1.09
N LEU A 22 -4.24 -2.00 0.26
CA LEU A 22 -4.02 -0.55 0.17
C LEU A 22 -5.23 0.18 -0.46
N ASP A 23 -5.87 -0.40 -1.47
CA ASP A 23 -7.09 0.15 -2.08
C ASP A 23 -8.24 0.23 -1.08
N LYS A 24 -8.43 -0.83 -0.27
CA LYS A 24 -9.44 -0.86 0.79
C LYS A 24 -9.18 0.19 1.87
N ARG A 25 -7.93 0.34 2.32
CA ARG A 25 -7.55 1.29 3.38
C ARG A 25 -7.90 2.74 3.03
N TYR A 26 -7.75 3.10 1.76
CA TYR A 26 -7.98 4.46 1.26
C TYR A 26 -9.33 4.62 0.55
N GLN A 27 -10.18 3.59 0.58
CA GLN A 27 -11.52 3.65 0.02
C GLN A 27 -12.39 4.57 0.86
N ILE A 28 -13.09 5.51 0.22
CA ILE A 28 -14.06 6.37 0.90
C ILE A 28 -15.38 5.59 1.01
N GLU A 29 -15.90 5.47 2.22
CA GLU A 29 -17.20 4.84 2.53
C GLU A 29 -18.36 5.72 2.06
N ASN A 30 -18.55 5.85 0.75
CA ASN A 30 -19.75 6.46 0.18
C ASN A 30 -20.25 5.59 -0.97
N GLY A 31 -20.76 4.40 -0.61
CA GLY A 31 -21.73 3.56 -1.35
C GLY A 31 -21.43 3.10 -2.79
N ALA A 32 -20.45 3.67 -3.48
CA ALA A 32 -20.23 3.53 -4.92
C ALA A 32 -18.75 3.45 -5.31
N ALA A 33 -17.83 3.34 -4.35
CA ALA A 33 -16.40 3.33 -4.64
C ALA A 33 -15.98 2.01 -5.31
N LYS A 34 -15.41 2.11 -6.51
CA LYS A 34 -14.89 0.99 -7.31
C LYS A 34 -13.44 0.69 -6.94
N PHE A 35 -13.01 -0.55 -7.17
CA PHE A 35 -11.60 -0.94 -7.08
C PHE A 35 -10.70 0.04 -7.84
N GLY A 36 -9.61 0.48 -7.21
CA GLY A 36 -8.65 1.45 -7.73
C GLY A 36 -8.87 2.90 -7.27
N MET A 37 -10.02 3.22 -6.68
CA MET A 37 -10.25 4.55 -6.11
C MET A 37 -9.40 4.82 -4.87
N GLY A 38 -9.22 3.82 -4.00
CA GLY A 38 -8.38 3.97 -2.82
C GLY A 38 -6.90 4.10 -3.17
N ILE A 39 -6.41 3.34 -4.15
CA ILE A 39 -5.05 3.54 -4.69
C ILE A 39 -4.86 4.95 -5.24
N SER A 40 -5.87 5.50 -5.91
CA SER A 40 -5.81 6.88 -6.44
C SER A 40 -5.69 7.90 -5.29
N SER A 41 -6.42 7.69 -4.20
CA SER A 41 -6.29 8.50 -2.97
C SER A 41 -4.92 8.33 -2.30
N ALA A 42 -4.42 7.10 -2.18
CA ALA A 42 -3.09 6.80 -1.65
C ALA A 42 -1.97 7.53 -2.41
N MET A 43 -2.12 7.67 -3.73
CA MET A 43 -1.18 8.41 -4.58
C MET A 43 -1.09 9.91 -4.22
N ILE A 44 -2.16 10.51 -3.68
CA ILE A 44 -2.14 11.90 -3.21
C ILE A 44 -1.15 12.06 -2.05
N TYR A 45 -1.16 11.12 -1.10
CA TYR A 45 -0.26 11.14 0.07
C TYR A 45 1.20 10.96 -0.35
N LEU A 46 1.48 10.08 -1.31
CA LEU A 46 2.81 9.95 -1.92
C LEU A 46 3.29 11.26 -2.54
N ARG A 47 2.43 11.94 -3.33
CA ARG A 47 2.76 13.22 -3.98
C ARG A 47 2.97 14.36 -2.98
N GLN A 48 2.36 14.27 -1.80
CA GLN A 48 2.54 15.23 -0.71
C GLN A 48 3.77 14.95 0.15
N TYR A 49 4.55 13.91 -0.16
CA TYR A 49 5.65 13.44 0.69
C TYR A 49 5.20 13.14 2.13
N ASN A 50 3.93 12.74 2.31
CA ASN A 50 3.43 12.39 3.63
C ASN A 50 4.01 11.01 4.01
N PRO A 51 4.83 10.89 5.07
CA PRO A 51 5.49 9.64 5.41
C PRO A 51 4.54 8.53 5.87
N VAL A 52 3.31 8.86 6.27
CA VAL A 52 2.28 7.89 6.68
C VAL A 52 2.02 6.86 5.58
N ILE A 53 2.05 7.28 4.30
CA ILE A 53 1.80 6.36 3.19
C ILE A 53 2.86 5.26 3.07
N LEU A 54 4.08 5.50 3.54
CA LEU A 54 5.13 4.48 3.53
C LEU A 54 4.83 3.38 4.54
N VAL A 55 4.32 3.76 5.73
CA VAL A 55 3.87 2.81 6.75
C VAL A 55 2.73 1.96 6.21
N ASP A 56 1.75 2.60 5.57
CA ASP A 56 0.60 1.90 5.01
C ASP A 56 0.97 0.92 3.89
N ILE A 57 1.92 1.29 3.02
CA ILE A 57 2.45 0.40 1.98
C ILE A 57 3.14 -0.80 2.62
N MET A 58 3.99 -0.59 3.63
CA MET A 58 4.70 -1.68 4.31
C MET A 58 3.73 -2.65 5.01
N GLU A 59 2.69 -2.14 5.67
CA GLU A 59 1.67 -2.98 6.28
C GLU A 59 0.85 -3.76 5.25
N ALA A 60 0.47 -3.13 4.13
CA ALA A 60 -0.25 -3.79 3.06
C ALA A 60 0.58 -4.91 2.40
N LEU A 61 1.90 -4.74 2.30
CA LEU A 61 2.82 -5.79 1.80
C LEU A 61 2.90 -6.99 2.74
N GLN A 62 2.76 -6.77 4.05
CA GLN A 62 2.73 -7.85 5.05
C GLN A 62 1.37 -8.57 5.09
N SER A 63 0.26 -7.83 5.02
CA SER A 63 -1.09 -8.41 5.09
C SER A 63 -1.54 -9.05 3.77
N GLY A 64 -1.03 -8.58 2.64
CA GLY A 64 -1.35 -9.07 1.29
C GLY A 64 -0.74 -10.43 0.93
N GLN A 65 -0.21 -11.18 1.90
CA GLN A 65 0.31 -12.54 1.71
C GLN A 65 -0.86 -13.55 1.70
N LEU A 66 -1.58 -13.60 0.58
CA LEU A 66 -2.50 -14.68 0.21
C LEU A 66 -2.17 -15.16 -1.20
#